data_AF-A0A3D8PL43-F1
#
_entry.id   AF-A0A3D8PL43-F1
#
_cell.length_a   1.000
_cell.length_b   1.000
_cell.length_c   1.000
_cell.angle_alpha   90.00
_cell.angle_beta   90.00
_cell.angle_gamma   90.00
#
_symmetry.space_group_name_H-M   'P 1'
#
loop_
_entity.id
_entity.type
_entity.pdbx_description
1 polymer ?
#
loop_
_entity_poly.entity_id
_entity_poly.type
_entity_poly.pdbx_seq_one_letter_code
_entity_poly.pdbx_strand_id
1 'polypeptide(L)'
;MKKINLIDANKYFQESEKVIQIVKDRQDKIHRTLPTEFKLRIAKESLEKAKTREDYDELSNMIKDFEFEIKYGKNYVPAIPEENQSKIAVNRVREEEQIDLEIAKQKELLMELVDGLQTPLLNVLLNIEKLEERRLIGKKVDILLEEKITQDNRIRNAFGHVSYLSFSPEHSNAKESHEKAEKLFNALKNIATTPKQSDGIIKPSIFERILGGK
;
A
#
# COMPACT_ATOMS: atom_id res chain seq x y z
N MET A 1 14.48 23.67 -4.28
CA MET A 1 13.75 22.42 -3.91
C MET A 1 13.08 21.88 -5.16
N LYS A 2 13.40 20.65 -5.59
CA LYS A 2 12.68 19.99 -6.69
C LYS A 2 11.23 19.78 -6.26
N LYS A 3 10.27 20.13 -7.12
CA LYS A 3 8.85 19.94 -6.88
C LYS A 3 8.58 18.44 -6.84
N ILE A 4 8.07 17.91 -5.73
CA ILE A 4 7.69 16.50 -5.63
C ILE A 4 6.38 16.34 -6.41
N ASN A 5 6.42 15.60 -7.51
CA ASN A 5 5.21 15.25 -8.26
C ASN A 5 4.55 14.06 -7.56
N LEU A 6 3.32 14.26 -7.08
CA LEU A 6 2.52 13.17 -6.52
C LEU A 6 2.19 12.15 -7.62
N ILE A 7 2.26 10.87 -7.28
CA ILE A 7 1.86 9.79 -8.18
C ILE A 7 0.34 9.81 -8.32
N ASP A 8 -0.14 9.77 -9.55
CA ASP A 8 -1.55 9.56 -9.86
C ASP A 8 -1.85 8.06 -9.88
N ALA A 9 -2.48 7.56 -8.83
CA ALA A 9 -2.79 6.14 -8.66
C ALA A 9 -3.70 5.58 -9.76
N ASN A 10 -4.54 6.44 -10.38
CA ASN A 10 -5.50 6.03 -11.41
C ASN A 10 -4.83 5.68 -12.76
N LYS A 11 -3.51 5.84 -12.87
CA LYS A 11 -2.74 5.46 -14.06
C LYS A 11 -2.39 3.97 -14.11
N TYR A 12 -2.50 3.26 -13.00
CA TYR A 12 -2.16 1.85 -12.91
C TYR A 12 -3.42 0.98 -12.89
N PHE A 13 -3.31 -0.26 -13.38
CA PHE A 13 -4.41 -1.23 -13.42
C PHE A 13 -5.65 -0.84 -14.22
N GLN A 14 -5.55 0.12 -15.15
CA GLN A 14 -6.69 0.57 -15.96
C GLN A 14 -7.31 -0.56 -16.78
N GLU A 15 -6.50 -1.48 -17.30
CA GLU A 15 -7.02 -2.63 -18.07
C GLU A 15 -7.62 -3.67 -17.12
N SER A 16 -6.97 -3.91 -15.98
CA SER A 16 -7.50 -4.80 -14.94
C SER A 16 -8.84 -4.32 -14.36
N GLU A 17 -9.03 -3.00 -14.19
CA GLU A 17 -10.31 -2.42 -13.76
C GLU A 17 -11.43 -2.60 -14.78
N LYS A 18 -11.13 -2.45 -16.09
CA LYS A 18 -12.10 -2.73 -17.17
C LYS A 18 -12.56 -4.19 -17.14
N VAL A 19 -11.66 -5.12 -16.85
CA VAL A 19 -11.97 -6.55 -16.72
C VAL A 19 -12.93 -6.80 -15.56
N ILE A 20 -12.66 -6.18 -14.41
CA ILE A 20 -13.55 -6.27 -13.24
C ILE A 20 -14.95 -5.77 -13.61
N GLN A 21 -15.04 -4.67 -14.35
CA GLN A 21 -16.32 -4.14 -14.80
C GLN A 21 -17.06 -5.10 -15.74
N ILE A 22 -16.37 -5.71 -16.71
CA ILE A 22 -16.94 -6.72 -17.61
C ILE A 22 -17.52 -7.90 -16.80
N VAL A 23 -16.81 -8.37 -15.78
CA VAL A 23 -17.27 -9.48 -14.92
C VAL A 23 -18.51 -9.07 -14.13
N LYS A 24 -18.52 -7.86 -13.53
CA LYS A 24 -19.69 -7.32 -12.82
C LYS A 24 -20.90 -7.20 -13.73
N ASP A 25 -20.74 -6.60 -14.90
CA ASP A 25 -21.82 -6.44 -15.88
C ASP A 25 -22.40 -7.79 -16.31
N ARG A 26 -21.55 -8.82 -16.42
CA ARG A 26 -21.98 -10.18 -16.76
C ARG A 26 -22.72 -10.85 -15.60
N GLN A 27 -22.25 -10.68 -14.38
CA GLN A 27 -22.94 -11.15 -13.17
C GLN A 27 -24.32 -10.48 -13.04
N ASP A 28 -24.39 -9.16 -13.22
CA ASP A 28 -25.65 -8.42 -13.17
C ASP A 28 -26.62 -8.87 -14.26
N LYS A 29 -26.14 -9.12 -15.50
CA LYS A 29 -26.96 -9.70 -16.56
C LYS A 29 -27.50 -11.07 -16.16
N ILE A 30 -26.67 -11.95 -15.60
CA ILE A 30 -27.09 -13.29 -15.14
C ILE A 30 -28.14 -13.16 -14.03
N HIS A 31 -27.92 -12.29 -13.04
CA HIS A 31 -28.87 -12.06 -11.95
C HIS A 31 -30.21 -11.46 -12.42
N ARG A 32 -30.21 -10.67 -13.50
CA ARG A 32 -31.43 -10.14 -14.13
C ARG A 32 -32.15 -11.16 -15.00
N THR A 33 -31.50 -12.25 -15.41
CA THR A 33 -32.19 -13.30 -16.18
C THR A 33 -33.10 -14.13 -15.28
N LEU A 34 -34.31 -14.43 -15.77
CA LEU A 34 -35.26 -15.28 -15.07
C LEU A 34 -34.66 -16.68 -14.81
N PRO A 35 -34.98 -17.31 -13.67
CA PRO A 35 -34.59 -18.69 -13.39
C PRO A 35 -35.01 -19.64 -14.52
N THR A 36 -34.17 -20.63 -14.81
CA THR A 36 -34.40 -21.59 -15.90
C THR A 36 -35.71 -22.36 -15.72
N GLU A 37 -36.13 -22.66 -14.48
CA GLU A 37 -37.43 -23.29 -14.20
C GLU A 37 -38.62 -22.41 -14.61
N PHE A 38 -38.50 -21.10 -14.42
CA PHE A 38 -39.54 -20.15 -14.81
C PHE A 38 -39.61 -20.00 -16.34
N LYS A 39 -38.45 -19.97 -17.02
CA LYS A 39 -38.36 -19.98 -18.49
C LYS A 39 -38.98 -21.26 -19.07
N LEU A 40 -38.68 -22.41 -18.48
CA LEU A 40 -39.26 -23.69 -18.88
C LEU A 40 -40.79 -23.68 -18.77
N ARG A 41 -41.32 -23.14 -17.67
CA ARG A 41 -42.78 -23.05 -17.47
C ARG A 41 -43.44 -22.19 -18.56
N ILE A 42 -42.89 -21.00 -18.83
CA ILE A 42 -43.41 -20.12 -19.90
C ILE A 42 -43.34 -20.84 -21.26
N ALA A 43 -42.21 -21.48 -21.58
CA ALA A 43 -42.06 -22.18 -22.85
C ALA A 43 -43.10 -23.30 -23.03
N LYS A 44 -43.41 -24.07 -21.97
CA LYS A 44 -44.48 -25.09 -21.98
C LYS A 44 -45.86 -24.48 -22.18
N GLU A 45 -46.19 -23.41 -21.44
CA GLU A 45 -47.46 -22.68 -21.59
C GLU A 45 -47.62 -22.02 -22.98
N SER A 46 -46.51 -21.63 -23.61
CA SER A 46 -46.48 -21.08 -24.97
C SER A 46 -46.57 -22.16 -26.05
N LEU A 47 -45.99 -23.34 -25.83
CA LEU A 47 -46.08 -24.49 -26.75
C LEU A 47 -47.53 -24.93 -26.96
N GLU A 48 -48.34 -24.91 -25.90
CA GLU A 48 -49.79 -25.20 -25.95
C GLU A 48 -50.57 -24.20 -26.82
N LYS A 49 -49.99 -23.02 -27.07
CA LYS A 49 -50.59 -21.92 -27.85
C LYS A 49 -49.92 -21.72 -29.21
N ALA A 50 -48.99 -22.59 -29.60
CA ALA A 50 -48.26 -22.49 -30.86
C ALA A 50 -49.23 -22.59 -32.05
N LYS A 51 -49.13 -21.66 -33.00
CA LYS A 51 -50.04 -21.55 -34.15
C LYS A 51 -49.44 -22.08 -35.45
N THR A 52 -48.11 -22.11 -35.53
CA THR A 52 -47.39 -22.61 -36.69
C THR A 52 -46.53 -23.81 -36.31
N ARG A 53 -46.17 -24.62 -37.30
CA ARG A 53 -45.29 -25.77 -37.11
C ARG A 53 -43.87 -25.34 -36.74
N GLU A 54 -43.39 -24.24 -37.31
CA GLU A 54 -42.09 -23.65 -36.99
C GLU A 54 -42.04 -23.18 -35.53
N ASP A 55 -43.08 -22.48 -35.05
CA ASP A 55 -43.17 -22.07 -33.63
C ASP A 55 -43.14 -23.29 -32.69
N TYR A 56 -43.83 -24.37 -33.07
CA TYR A 56 -43.87 -25.59 -32.27
C TYR A 56 -42.50 -26.26 -32.17
N ASP A 57 -41.80 -26.41 -33.30
CA ASP A 57 -40.48 -27.05 -33.35
C ASP A 57 -39.43 -26.22 -32.59
N GLU A 58 -39.46 -24.89 -32.70
CA GLU A 58 -38.59 -23.99 -31.94
C GLU A 58 -38.84 -24.07 -30.43
N LEU A 59 -40.11 -23.99 -30.00
CA LEU A 59 -40.47 -24.08 -28.58
C LEU A 59 -40.18 -25.47 -28.01
N SER A 60 -40.37 -26.55 -28.78
CA SER A 60 -40.04 -27.91 -28.37
C SER A 60 -38.53 -28.09 -28.13
N ASN A 61 -37.71 -27.52 -29.00
CA ASN A 61 -36.25 -27.54 -28.83
C ASN A 61 -35.81 -26.70 -27.62
N MET A 62 -36.37 -25.50 -27.43
CA MET A 62 -36.10 -24.68 -26.23
C MET A 62 -36.49 -25.38 -24.93
N ILE A 63 -37.60 -26.11 -24.91
CA ILE A 63 -38.02 -26.90 -23.74
C ILE A 63 -36.99 -27.99 -23.41
N LYS A 64 -36.52 -28.73 -24.43
CA LYS A 64 -35.49 -29.77 -24.24
C LYS A 64 -34.19 -29.19 -23.69
N ASP A 65 -33.78 -28.04 -24.20
CA ASP A 65 -32.56 -27.35 -23.77
C ASP A 65 -32.67 -26.89 -22.31
N PHE A 66 -33.81 -26.31 -21.91
CA PHE A 66 -34.05 -25.92 -20.51
C PHE A 66 -34.18 -27.11 -19.57
N GLU A 67 -34.82 -28.21 -19.99
CA GLU A 67 -34.90 -29.45 -19.20
C GLU A 67 -33.51 -30.08 -19.03
N PHE A 68 -32.68 -30.02 -20.07
CA PHE A 68 -31.30 -30.47 -20.02
C PHE A 68 -30.48 -29.61 -19.05
N GLU A 69 -30.59 -28.28 -19.11
CA GLU A 69 -29.89 -27.35 -18.21
C GLU A 69 -30.30 -27.55 -16.73
N ILE A 70 -31.58 -27.84 -16.46
CA ILE A 70 -32.06 -28.16 -15.10
C ILE A 70 -31.51 -29.50 -14.62
N LYS A 71 -31.48 -30.51 -15.50
CA LYS A 71 -31.09 -31.88 -15.14
C LYS A 71 -29.59 -32.05 -14.94
N TYR A 72 -28.76 -31.38 -15.73
CA TYR A 72 -27.31 -31.54 -15.71
C TYR A 72 -26.57 -30.33 -15.11
N GLY A 73 -27.30 -29.29 -14.71
CA GLY A 73 -26.75 -28.05 -14.17
C GLY A 73 -26.21 -27.12 -15.26
N LYS A 74 -25.92 -25.87 -14.88
CA LYS A 74 -25.35 -24.88 -15.80
C LYS A 74 -24.01 -25.36 -16.33
N ASN A 75 -23.87 -25.40 -17.67
CA ASN A 75 -22.56 -25.45 -18.31
C ASN A 75 -21.69 -24.35 -17.71
N TYR A 76 -20.45 -24.68 -17.32
CA TYR A 76 -19.52 -23.71 -16.76
C TYR A 76 -19.25 -22.65 -17.83
N VAL A 77 -19.87 -21.47 -17.69
CA VAL A 77 -19.58 -20.32 -18.53
C VAL A 77 -18.50 -19.52 -17.82
N PRO A 78 -17.25 -19.51 -18.31
CA PRO A 78 -16.19 -18.74 -17.67
C PRO A 78 -16.58 -17.26 -17.63
N ALA A 79 -16.35 -16.61 -16.50
CA ALA A 79 -16.73 -15.21 -16.28
C ALA A 79 -16.11 -14.28 -17.34
N ILE A 80 -14.91 -14.63 -17.81
CA ILE A 80 -14.16 -13.95 -18.86
C ILE A 80 -14.09 -14.86 -20.10
N PRO A 81 -14.43 -14.36 -21.30
CA PRO A 81 -14.24 -15.11 -22.55
C PRO A 81 -12.79 -15.59 -22.71
N GLU A 82 -12.59 -16.83 -23.16
CA GLU A 82 -11.25 -17.43 -23.31
C GLU A 82 -10.30 -16.57 -24.17
N GLU A 83 -10.85 -15.94 -25.20
CA GLU A 83 -10.15 -14.99 -26.09
C GLU A 83 -9.48 -13.83 -25.34
N ASN A 84 -10.04 -13.44 -24.19
CA ASN A 84 -9.58 -12.34 -23.37
C ASN A 84 -8.72 -12.80 -22.20
N GLN A 85 -8.82 -14.06 -21.76
CA GLN A 85 -8.08 -14.56 -20.59
C GLN A 85 -6.57 -14.40 -20.75
N SER A 86 -6.03 -14.76 -21.92
CA SER A 86 -4.60 -14.62 -22.22
C SER A 86 -4.14 -13.16 -22.21
N LYS A 87 -4.94 -12.26 -22.80
CA LYS A 87 -4.63 -10.82 -22.84
C LYS A 87 -4.63 -10.20 -21.45
N ILE A 88 -5.58 -10.61 -20.61
CA ILE A 88 -5.73 -10.11 -19.24
C ILE A 88 -4.57 -10.60 -18.37
N ALA A 89 -4.17 -11.86 -18.51
CA ALA A 89 -3.01 -12.39 -17.80
C ALA A 89 -1.73 -11.61 -18.14
N VAL A 90 -1.50 -11.32 -19.42
CA VAL A 90 -0.34 -10.53 -19.87
C VAL A 90 -0.42 -9.08 -19.37
N ASN A 91 -1.58 -8.44 -19.47
CA ASN A 91 -1.76 -7.06 -19.00
C ASN A 91 -1.56 -6.94 -17.49
N ARG A 92 -2.08 -7.89 -16.71
CA ARG A 92 -1.88 -7.91 -15.26
C ARG A 92 -0.39 -7.93 -14.90
N VAL A 93 0.37 -8.84 -15.50
CA VAL A 93 1.82 -8.95 -15.24
C VAL A 93 2.52 -7.64 -15.60
N ARG A 94 2.19 -7.06 -16.75
CA ARG A 94 2.77 -5.79 -17.19
C ARG A 94 2.42 -4.61 -16.25
N GLU A 95 1.19 -4.54 -15.77
CA GLU A 95 0.74 -3.50 -14.83
C GLU A 95 1.41 -3.67 -13.45
N GLU A 96 1.58 -4.91 -12.97
CA GLU A 96 2.34 -5.23 -11.76
C GLU A 96 3.82 -4.81 -11.90
N GLU A 97 4.46 -5.14 -13.02
CA GLU A 97 5.84 -4.73 -13.31
C GLU A 97 6.01 -3.21 -13.34
N GLN A 98 5.04 -2.48 -13.93
CA GLN A 98 5.07 -1.02 -13.98
C GLN A 98 5.00 -0.38 -12.59
N ILE A 99 4.13 -0.90 -11.71
CA ILE A 99 4.04 -0.42 -10.32
C ILE A 99 5.30 -0.75 -9.56
N ASP A 100 5.85 -1.95 -9.74
CA ASP A 100 7.09 -2.35 -9.09
C ASP A 100 8.26 -1.45 -9.48
N LEU A 101 8.36 -1.10 -10.77
CA LEU A 101 9.36 -0.14 -11.26
C LEU A 101 9.17 1.25 -10.64
N GLU A 102 7.93 1.71 -10.52
CA GLU A 102 7.67 3.01 -9.90
C GLU A 102 7.99 2.99 -8.40
N ILE A 103 7.63 1.93 -7.67
CA ILE A 103 7.99 1.75 -6.26
C ILE A 103 9.50 1.77 -6.09
N ALA A 104 10.25 1.08 -6.97
CA ALA A 104 11.71 1.07 -6.92
C ALA A 104 12.28 2.48 -7.10
N LYS A 105 11.81 3.24 -8.10
CA LYS A 105 12.22 4.64 -8.31
C LYS A 105 11.92 5.53 -7.11
N GLN A 106 10.74 5.37 -6.49
CA GLN A 106 10.39 6.15 -5.30
C GLN A 106 11.24 5.77 -4.08
N LYS A 107 11.62 4.50 -3.94
CA LYS A 107 12.55 4.05 -2.89
C LYS A 107 13.95 4.61 -3.09
N GLU A 108 14.45 4.64 -4.32
CA GLU A 108 15.73 5.28 -4.67
C GLU A 108 15.71 6.78 -4.35
N LEU A 109 14.64 7.48 -4.76
CA LEU A 109 14.46 8.90 -4.45
C LEU A 109 14.39 9.15 -2.93
N LEU A 110 13.67 8.29 -2.19
CA LEU A 110 13.61 8.36 -0.73
C LEU A 110 15.01 8.21 -0.12
N MET A 111 15.81 7.27 -0.61
CA MET A 111 17.17 7.06 -0.13
C MET A 111 18.07 8.27 -0.39
N GLU A 112 18.02 8.83 -1.60
CA GLU A 112 18.76 10.06 -1.96
C GLU A 112 18.38 11.23 -1.03
N LEU A 113 17.08 11.44 -0.78
CA LEU A 113 16.60 12.51 0.10
C LEU A 113 16.99 12.29 1.56
N VAL A 114 16.91 11.06 2.04
CA VAL A 114 17.31 10.69 3.40
C VAL A 114 18.79 10.93 3.61
N ASP A 115 19.65 10.44 2.70
CA ASP A 115 21.10 10.64 2.80
C ASP A 115 21.48 12.12 2.68
N GLY A 116 20.80 12.87 1.80
CA GLY A 116 21.00 14.30 1.63
C GLY A 116 20.58 15.16 2.82
N LEU A 117 19.59 14.72 3.63
CA LEU A 117 19.07 15.49 4.77
C LEU A 117 19.63 15.03 6.12
N GLN A 118 20.00 13.75 6.25
CA GLN A 118 20.45 13.15 7.51
C GLN A 118 21.66 13.89 8.06
N THR A 119 22.74 13.96 7.28
CA THR A 119 24.01 14.54 7.75
C THR A 119 23.87 16.03 8.12
N PRO A 120 23.26 16.89 7.27
CA PRO A 120 23.05 18.29 7.64
C PRO A 120 22.20 18.47 8.90
N LEU A 121 21.09 17.74 9.04
CA LEU A 121 20.18 17.90 10.16
C LEU A 121 20.80 17.46 11.48
N LEU A 122 21.45 16.29 11.51
CA LEU A 122 22.12 15.77 12.70
C LEU A 122 23.26 16.69 13.15
N ASN A 123 24.06 17.22 12.21
CA ASN A 123 25.10 18.18 12.53
C ASN A 123 24.55 19.49 13.14
N VAL A 124 23.43 19.99 12.63
CA VAL A 124 22.76 21.18 13.19
C VAL A 124 22.27 20.90 14.61
N LEU A 125 21.62 19.76 14.85
CA LEU A 125 21.13 19.39 16.18
C LEU A 125 22.27 19.22 17.19
N LEU A 126 23.38 18.60 16.78
CA LEU A 126 24.58 18.47 17.60
C LEU A 126 25.21 19.84 17.92
N ASN A 127 25.22 20.76 16.96
CA ASN A 127 25.72 22.11 17.19
C ASN A 127 24.81 22.89 18.16
N ILE A 128 23.49 22.73 18.07
CA ILE A 128 22.54 23.33 19.01
C ILE A 128 22.76 22.78 20.41
N GLU A 129 22.89 21.46 20.57
CA GLU A 129 23.19 20.81 21.86
C GLU A 129 24.45 21.42 22.50
N LYS A 130 25.56 21.51 21.75
CA LYS A 130 26.81 22.13 22.24
C LYS A 130 26.60 23.59 22.65
N LEU A 131 25.77 24.34 21.93
CA LEU A 131 25.46 25.73 22.30
C LEU A 131 24.59 25.82 23.55
N GLU A 132 23.63 24.91 23.74
CA GLU A 132 22.84 24.80 24.96
C GLU A 132 23.72 24.52 26.18
N GLU A 133 24.70 23.61 26.04
CA GLU A 133 25.70 23.34 27.07
C GLU A 133 26.51 24.60 27.43
N ARG A 134 26.98 25.32 26.41
CA ARG A 134 27.74 26.56 26.61
C ARG A 134 26.90 27.66 27.24
N ARG A 135 25.60 27.74 26.94
CA ARG A 135 24.68 28.70 27.56
C ARG A 135 24.61 28.54 29.09
N LEU A 136 24.86 27.35 29.64
CA LEU A 136 24.92 27.17 31.09
C LEU A 136 26.11 27.88 31.74
N ILE A 137 27.18 28.17 31.00
CA ILE A 137 28.32 28.92 31.52
C ILE A 137 27.89 30.32 31.94
N GLY A 138 27.07 31.00 31.13
CA GLY A 138 26.53 32.32 31.47
C GLY A 138 25.75 32.28 32.79
N LYS A 139 24.84 31.31 32.94
CA LYS A 139 24.09 31.12 34.19
C LYS A 139 24.98 30.84 35.40
N LYS A 140 26.07 30.08 35.22
CA LYS A 140 27.04 29.83 36.29
C LYS A 140 27.79 31.11 36.69
N VAL A 141 28.12 31.95 35.72
CA VAL A 141 28.74 33.26 35.98
C VAL A 141 27.77 34.18 36.71
N ASP A 142 26.50 34.25 36.29
CA ASP A 142 25.49 35.09 36.94
C ASP A 142 25.32 34.73 38.43
N ILE A 143 25.25 33.43 38.76
CA ILE A 143 25.21 32.96 40.16
C ILE A 143 26.45 33.40 40.94
N LEU A 144 27.65 33.25 40.37
CA LEU A 144 28.89 33.65 41.03
C LEU A 144 28.97 35.17 41.27
N LEU A 145 28.35 35.97 40.40
CA LEU A 145 28.29 37.43 40.56
C LEU A 145 27.24 37.88 41.59
N GLU A 146 26.13 37.15 41.72
CA GLU A 146 25.07 37.42 42.70
C GLU A 146 25.46 36.98 44.13
N GLU A 147 26.35 36.00 44.26
CA GLU A 147 26.84 35.55 45.55
C GLU A 147 27.72 36.61 46.25
N LYS A 148 27.18 37.21 47.31
CA LYS A 148 27.95 38.07 48.22
C LYS A 148 28.88 37.21 49.08
N ILE A 149 30.17 37.24 48.76
CA ILE A 149 31.22 36.65 49.60
C ILE A 149 31.41 37.55 50.85
N THR A 150 30.83 37.16 51.98
CA THR A 150 31.18 37.73 53.30
C THR A 150 32.30 36.89 53.95
N GLN A 151 33.19 37.53 54.71
CA GLN A 151 34.40 36.91 55.28
C GLN A 151 34.14 35.62 56.10
N ASP A 152 32.94 35.42 56.64
CA ASP A 152 32.56 34.22 57.39
C ASP A 152 31.87 33.11 56.56
N ASN A 153 31.40 33.40 55.35
CA ASN A 153 30.81 32.40 54.46
C ASN A 153 31.86 31.92 53.46
N ARG A 154 32.50 30.81 53.86
CA ARG A 154 33.52 30.10 53.10
C ARG A 154 33.07 29.87 51.66
N ILE A 155 34.00 30.11 50.74
CA ILE A 155 34.02 29.80 49.29
C ILE A 155 33.40 28.42 48.95
N ARG A 156 33.30 27.49 49.90
CA ARG A 156 32.60 26.20 49.78
C ARG A 156 31.12 26.29 49.38
N ASN A 157 30.35 27.29 49.83
CA ASN A 157 28.92 27.37 49.48
C ASN A 157 28.70 27.75 48.00
N ALA A 158 29.54 28.65 47.48
CA ALA A 158 29.53 29.09 46.09
C ALA A 158 29.79 27.95 45.09
N PHE A 159 30.86 27.20 45.34
CA PHE A 159 31.18 26.03 44.52
C PHE A 159 30.13 24.92 44.66
N GLY A 160 29.47 24.79 45.81
CA GLY A 160 28.32 23.89 46.00
C GLY A 160 27.15 24.22 45.08
N HIS A 161 26.70 25.48 45.07
CA HIS A 161 25.59 25.94 44.22
C HIS A 161 25.91 25.87 42.71
N VAL A 162 27.14 26.16 42.30
CA VAL A 162 27.60 25.98 40.90
C VAL A 162 27.66 24.50 40.49
N SER A 163 27.94 23.59 41.43
CA SER A 163 27.94 22.14 41.19
C SER A 163 26.54 21.56 40.96
N TYR A 164 25.49 22.19 41.51
CA TYR A 164 24.09 21.83 41.22
C TYR A 164 23.63 22.22 39.80
N LEU A 165 24.34 23.13 39.12
CA LEU A 165 24.16 23.41 37.68
C LEU A 165 25.01 22.47 36.79
N SER A 166 25.19 21.21 37.22
CA SER A 166 25.65 20.19 36.29
C SER A 166 24.65 20.09 35.13
N PHE A 167 25.15 20.10 33.89
CA PHE A 167 24.30 19.84 32.73
C PHE A 167 23.79 18.41 32.92
N SER A 168 22.53 18.23 33.28
CA SER A 168 21.91 16.92 33.11
C SER A 168 21.59 16.80 31.63
N PRO A 169 22.26 15.92 30.88
CA PRO A 169 21.96 15.70 29.47
C PRO A 169 20.52 15.22 29.24
N GLU A 170 19.83 14.81 30.31
CA GLU A 170 18.44 14.34 30.31
C GLU A 170 17.41 15.45 30.04
N HIS A 171 17.83 16.73 29.94
CA HIS A 171 16.93 17.86 29.68
C HIS A 171 17.27 18.69 28.42
N SER A 172 18.24 18.27 27.60
CA SER A 172 18.46 18.93 26.31
C SER A 172 17.43 18.47 25.29
N ASN A 173 16.54 19.38 24.90
CA ASN A 173 15.58 19.16 23.82
C ASN A 173 16.29 18.85 22.49
N ALA A 174 17.48 19.40 22.28
CA ALA A 174 18.28 19.16 21.08
C ALA A 174 18.83 17.73 21.04
N LYS A 175 19.31 17.21 22.17
CA LYS A 175 19.74 15.81 22.30
C LYS A 175 18.60 14.82 22.07
N GLU A 176 17.45 15.04 22.71
CA GLU A 176 16.27 14.20 22.50
C GLU A 176 15.81 14.24 21.02
N SER A 177 15.86 15.43 20.40
CA SER A 177 15.53 15.60 18.98
C SER A 177 16.55 14.92 18.05
N HIS A 178 17.84 14.92 18.40
CA HIS A 178 18.89 14.21 17.67
C HIS A 178 18.62 12.70 17.66
N GLU A 179 18.37 12.10 18.83
CA GLU A 179 18.06 10.67 18.95
C GLU A 179 16.79 10.28 18.19
N LYS A 180 15.73 11.12 18.24
CA LYS A 180 14.51 10.91 17.46
C LYS A 180 14.76 11.00 15.96
N ALA A 181 15.56 11.98 15.52
CA ALA A 181 15.91 12.14 14.11
C ALA A 181 16.72 10.95 13.58
N GLU A 182 17.71 10.45 14.34
CA GLU A 182 18.45 9.24 13.97
C GLU A 182 17.53 8.02 13.82
N LYS A 183 16.63 7.79 14.78
CA LYS A 183 15.65 6.69 14.69
C LYS A 183 14.75 6.83 13.47
N LEU A 184 14.29 8.04 13.17
CA LEU A 184 13.46 8.31 12.00
C LEU A 184 14.22 8.04 10.70
N PHE A 185 15.45 8.54 10.55
CA PHE A 185 16.25 8.29 9.35
C PHE A 185 16.54 6.80 9.16
N ASN A 186 16.84 6.06 10.23
CA ASN A 186 17.02 4.61 10.15
C ASN A 186 15.72 3.90 9.73
N ALA A 187 14.56 4.32 10.24
CA ALA A 187 13.28 3.77 9.81
C ALA A 187 12.98 4.05 8.34
N LEU A 188 13.29 5.26 7.85
CA LEU A 188 13.13 5.63 6.44
C LEU A 188 14.08 4.85 5.53
N LYS A 189 15.34 4.64 5.95
CA LYS A 189 16.30 3.78 5.24
C LYS A 189 15.79 2.35 5.15
N ASN A 190 15.26 1.82 6.26
CA ASN A 190 14.67 0.48 6.27
C ASN A 190 13.58 0.37 5.21
N ILE A 191 12.62 1.31 5.14
CA ILE A 191 11.55 1.31 4.11
C ILE A 191 12.13 1.27 2.69
N ALA A 192 13.19 2.04 2.42
CA ALA A 192 13.86 2.06 1.13
C ALA A 192 14.62 0.75 0.82
N THR A 193 15.21 0.10 1.82
CA THR A 193 15.99 -1.14 1.66
C THR A 193 15.19 -2.43 1.79
N THR A 194 13.98 -2.40 2.37
CA THR A 194 13.20 -3.62 2.60
C THR A 194 12.95 -4.30 1.24
N PRO A 195 13.44 -5.54 1.04
CA PRO A 195 13.14 -6.30 -0.17
C PRO A 195 11.64 -6.53 -0.25
N LYS A 196 11.12 -6.75 -1.46
CA LYS A 196 9.69 -6.97 -1.69
C LYS A 196 9.15 -8.01 -0.68
N GLN A 197 8.01 -7.74 -0.06
CA GLN A 197 7.13 -8.84 0.38
C GLN A 197 6.52 -9.46 -0.89
N SER A 198 7.35 -10.18 -1.63
CA SER A 198 6.93 -11.08 -2.70
C SER A 198 7.16 -12.53 -2.25
N ASP A 199 6.95 -12.82 -0.97
CA ASP A 199 6.75 -14.19 -0.53
C ASP A 199 5.30 -14.58 -0.86
N GLY A 200 5.05 -15.10 -2.08
CA GLY A 200 3.90 -15.98 -2.25
C GLY A 200 3.18 -16.06 -3.59
N ILE A 201 3.50 -15.30 -4.64
CA ILE A 201 2.81 -15.45 -5.94
C ILE A 201 3.79 -15.48 -7.12
N ILE A 202 4.78 -16.35 -7.03
CA ILE A 202 5.19 -17.12 -8.22
C ILE A 202 5.20 -18.58 -7.79
N LYS A 203 4.00 -19.16 -7.63
CA LYS A 203 3.87 -20.60 -7.89
C LYS A 203 3.75 -20.72 -9.41
N PRO A 204 4.56 -21.57 -10.09
CA PRO A 204 4.33 -21.88 -11.48
C PRO A 204 2.86 -22.26 -11.66
N SER A 205 2.24 -21.63 -12.63
CA SER A 205 0.81 -21.73 -12.87
C SER A 205 0.40 -23.20 -12.99
N ILE A 206 -0.79 -23.55 -12.51
CA ILE A 206 -1.43 -24.83 -12.83
C ILE A 206 -1.48 -25.06 -14.36
N PHE A 207 -1.40 -23.98 -15.16
CA PHE A 207 -1.28 -23.99 -16.61
C PHE A 207 0.03 -24.61 -17.14
N GLU A 208 1.18 -24.46 -16.46
CA GLU A 208 2.44 -25.11 -16.89
C GLU A 208 2.42 -26.63 -16.67
N ARG A 209 1.58 -27.14 -15.75
CA ARG A 209 1.39 -28.59 -15.56
C ARG A 209 0.39 -29.22 -16.53
N ILE A 210 -0.51 -28.43 -17.12
CA ILE A 210 -1.58 -28.95 -17.99
C ILE A 210 -1.14 -29.00 -19.47
N LEU A 211 -0.18 -28.15 -19.88
CA LEU A 211 0.22 -28.03 -21.30
C LEU A 211 1.66 -28.47 -21.61
N GLY A 212 2.41 -29.06 -20.67
CA GLY A 212 3.83 -29.33 -20.87
C GLY A 212 4.43 -30.44 -20.01
N GLY A 213 3.84 -31.65 -20.07
CA GLY A 213 4.49 -32.88 -19.61
C GLY A 213 4.64 -33.85 -20.77
N LYS A 214 5.84 -33.92 -21.35
CA LYS A 214 6.29 -35.10 -22.10
C LYS A 214 6.69 -36.19 -21.11
#